data_AF-A0A4R2ZW20-F1
#
_entry.id   AF-A0A4R2ZW20-F1
#
_cell.length_a   1.000
_cell.length_b   1.000
_cell.length_c   1.000
_cell.angle_alpha   90.00
_cell.angle_beta   90.00
_cell.angle_gamma   90.00
#
_symmetry.space_group_name_H-M   'P 1'
#
loop_
_entity.id
_entity.type
_entity.pdbx_description
1 polymer ?
#
loop_
_entity_poly.entity_id
_entity_poly.type
_entity_poly.pdbx_seq_one_letter_code
_entity_poly.pdbx_strand_id
1 'polypeptide(L)' 'MRSNVSYGCTRSFGSSTYSVSGYSSEEAAEFAVMSMAQDAGDWHPPTLRTARWQFWRPTEYSDLEKRLIARASP' A
#
# COMPACT_ATOMS: atom_id res chain seq x y z
N MET A 1 26.52 -19.57 3.99
CA MET A 1 25.69 -18.71 4.86
C MET A 1 24.59 -18.11 4.01
N ARG A 2 23.31 -18.43 4.27
CA ARG A 2 22.19 -17.68 3.67
C ARG A 2 22.00 -16.43 4.51
N SER A 3 22.25 -15.26 3.95
CA SER A 3 21.76 -14.01 4.52
C SER A 3 20.24 -14.11 4.58
N ASN A 4 19.67 -14.22 5.79
CA ASN A 4 18.24 -14.04 6.01
C ASN A 4 17.94 -12.57 5.74
N VAL A 5 17.68 -12.23 4.49
CA VAL A 5 17.30 -10.87 4.12
C VAL A 5 15.89 -10.65 4.64
N SER A 6 15.77 -9.77 5.63
CA SER A 6 14.49 -9.32 6.16
C SER A 6 14.20 -7.93 5.62
N TYR A 7 12.98 -7.74 5.13
CA TYR A 7 12.52 -6.46 4.61
C TYR A 7 11.67 -5.74 5.64
N GLY A 8 11.75 -4.42 5.62
CA GLY A 8 10.93 -3.52 6.41
C GLY A 8 10.47 -2.35 5.54
N CYS A 9 9.36 -1.75 5.92
CA CYS A 9 8.80 -0.61 5.23
C CYS A 9 8.32 0.37 6.30
N THR A 10 8.61 1.65 6.11
CA THR A 10 8.09 2.74 6.94
C THR A 10 7.44 3.76 6.02
N ARG A 11 6.17 4.07 6.24
CA ARG A 11 5.42 5.00 5.39
C ARG A 11 4.44 5.83 6.20
N SER A 12 4.31 7.09 5.81
CA SER A 12 3.37 8.03 6.44
C SER A 12 2.11 8.19 5.61
N PHE A 13 0.97 8.22 6.29
CA PHE A 13 -0.36 8.50 5.73
C PHE A 13 -0.99 9.61 6.58
N GLY A 14 -1.15 10.80 5.99
CA GLY A 14 -1.62 11.97 6.73
C GLY A 14 -0.71 12.30 7.91
N SER A 15 -1.25 12.28 9.13
CA SER A 15 -0.52 12.52 10.38
C SER A 15 0.11 11.26 11.00
N SER A 16 -0.19 10.08 10.47
CA SER A 16 0.21 8.81 11.05
C SER A 16 1.40 8.21 10.30
N THR A 17 2.33 7.59 11.03
CA THR A 17 3.46 6.85 10.45
C THR A 17 3.38 5.39 10.87
N TYR A 18 3.41 4.51 9.88
CA TYR A 18 3.35 3.06 10.05
C TYR A 18 4.69 2.45 9.69
N SER A 19 5.14 1.47 10.47
CA SER A 19 6.42 0.81 10.25
C SER A 19 6.31 -0.68 10.52
N VAL A 20 6.87 -1.49 9.63
CA VAL A 20 6.95 -2.94 9.76
C VAL A 20 8.36 -3.44 9.46
N SER A 21 8.70 -4.62 9.98
CA SER A 21 9.98 -5.28 9.76
C SER A 21 9.84 -6.79 9.83
N GLY A 22 10.78 -7.52 9.22
CA GLY A 22 10.82 -8.99 9.33
C GLY A 22 10.09 -9.74 8.21
N TYR A 23 9.78 -9.06 7.11
CA TYR A 23 9.07 -9.68 5.98
C TYR A 23 10.03 -10.36 5.01
N SER A 24 9.51 -11.35 4.28
CA SER A 24 10.27 -12.14 3.31
C SER A 24 10.51 -11.42 1.97
N SER A 25 9.80 -10.33 1.70
CA SER A 25 9.97 -9.48 0.52
C SER A 25 9.59 -8.03 0.80
N GLU A 26 10.08 -7.11 -0.02
CA GLU A 26 9.73 -5.69 0.00
C GLU A 26 8.22 -5.49 -0.23
N GLU A 27 7.65 -6.13 -1.25
CA GLU A 27 6.21 -6.08 -1.54
C GLU A 27 5.35 -6.55 -0.36
N ALA A 28 5.81 -7.56 0.39
CA ALA A 28 5.09 -8.05 1.57
C ALA A 28 5.15 -7.03 2.72
N ALA A 29 6.29 -6.35 2.90
CA ALA A 29 6.43 -5.27 3.87
C ALA A 29 5.54 -4.08 3.51
N GLU A 30 5.53 -3.68 2.23
CA GLU A 30 4.66 -2.60 1.75
C GLU A 30 3.18 -2.93 1.90
N PHE A 31 2.77 -4.14 1.50
CA PHE A 31 1.39 -4.57 1.65
C PHE A 31 0.96 -4.59 3.11
N ALA A 32 1.84 -5.01 4.03
CA ALA A 32 1.56 -5.00 5.47
C ALA A 32 1.39 -3.57 6.01
N VAL A 33 2.30 -2.65 5.67
CA VAL A 33 2.20 -1.23 6.09
C VAL A 33 0.91 -0.60 5.57
N MET A 34 0.58 -0.82 4.29
CA MET A 34 -0.62 -0.26 3.70
C MET A 34 -1.90 -0.91 4.24
N SER A 35 -1.87 -2.20 4.57
CA SER A 35 -2.99 -2.87 5.25
C SER A 35 -3.23 -2.30 6.64
N MET A 36 -2.17 -2.04 7.42
CA MET A 36 -2.31 -1.38 8.73
C MET A 36 -2.93 0.02 8.60
N ALA A 37 -2.48 0.80 7.62
CA ALA A 37 -3.06 2.11 7.36
C ALA A 37 -4.51 2.03 6.87
N GLN A 38 -4.87 1.01 6.08
CA GLN A 38 -6.24 0.76 5.64
C GLN A 38 -7.15 0.40 6.82
N ASP A 39 -6.69 -0.46 7.73
CA ASP A 39 -7.43 -0.88 8.93
C ASP A 39 -7.67 0.28 9.89
N ALA A 40 -6.72 1.21 9.99
CA ALA A 40 -6.86 2.44 10.74
C ALA A 40 -7.75 3.50 10.05
N GLY A 41 -8.12 3.29 8.78
CA GLY A 41 -8.88 4.25 7.98
C GLY A 41 -8.04 5.41 7.40
N ASP A 42 -6.72 5.36 7.53
CA ASP A 42 -5.80 6.38 7.02
C ASP A 42 -5.46 6.19 5.53
N TRP A 43 -5.66 4.98 4.98
CA TRP A 43 -5.46 4.70 3.56
C TRP A 43 -6.79 4.52 2.82
N HIS A 44 -6.88 5.17 1.66
CA HIS A 44 -7.97 5.02 0.71
C HIS A 44 -7.43 4.84 -0.71
N PRO A 45 -8.12 4.04 -1.56
CA PRO A 45 -7.71 3.87 -2.94
C PRO A 45 -7.77 5.21 -3.69
N PRO A 46 -6.75 5.53 -4.51
CA PRO A 46 -6.75 6.78 -5.26
C PRO A 46 -7.90 6.80 -6.26
N THR A 47 -8.53 7.96 -6.46
CA THR A 47 -9.57 8.05 -7.49
C THR A 47 -8.94 7.95 -8.87
N LEU A 48 -9.38 6.98 -9.66
CA LEU A 48 -8.92 6.82 -11.03
C LEU A 48 -9.38 7.98 -11.93
N ARG A 49 -8.63 8.17 -13.01
CA ARG A 49 -8.95 9.13 -14.06
C ARG A 49 -10.27 8.77 -14.73
N THR A 50 -11.19 9.73 -14.78
CA THR A 50 -12.50 9.61 -15.46
C THR A 50 -12.62 10.54 -16.66
N ALA A 51 -11.84 11.62 -16.68
CA ALA A 51 -11.88 12.64 -17.72
C ALA A 51 -10.48 12.93 -18.30
N ARG A 52 -10.43 13.44 -19.53
CA ARG A 52 -9.15 13.75 -20.20
C ARG A 52 -8.34 14.83 -19.49
N TRP A 53 -8.98 15.79 -18.82
CA TRP A 53 -8.29 16.86 -18.10
C TRP A 53 -7.63 16.40 -16.78
N GLN A 54 -7.99 15.22 -16.24
CA GLN A 54 -7.42 14.66 -15.00
C GLN A 54 -6.12 13.87 -15.26
N PHE A 55 -5.17 14.43 -16.02
CA PHE A 55 -3.96 13.72 -16.43
C PHE A 55 -3.02 13.37 -15.26
N TRP A 56 -3.16 14.04 -14.11
CA TRP A 56 -2.41 13.75 -12.88
C TRP A 56 -2.96 12.58 -12.08
N ARG A 57 -4.15 12.07 -12.41
CA ARG A 57 -4.73 10.90 -11.75
C ARG A 57 -4.24 9.61 -12.40
N PRO A 58 -4.04 8.54 -11.61
CA PRO A 58 -3.73 7.23 -12.18
C PRO A 58 -4.88 6.74 -13.07
N THR A 59 -4.53 6.03 -14.13
CA THR A 59 -5.51 5.39 -15.03
C THR A 59 -5.96 4.02 -14.51
N GLU A 60 -5.11 3.35 -13.74
CA GLU A 60 -5.37 2.04 -13.15
C GLU A 60 -4.72 1.93 -11.77
N TYR A 61 -5.20 0.98 -10.97
CA TYR A 61 -4.58 0.61 -9.71
C TYR A 61 -3.34 -0.26 -9.95
N SER A 62 -2.31 -0.06 -9.15
CA SER A 62 -1.20 -1.01 -9.05
C SER A 62 -1.68 -2.36 -8.51
N ASP A 63 -0.90 -3.43 -8.74
CA ASP A 63 -1.28 -4.77 -8.27
C ASP A 63 -1.38 -4.85 -6.74
N LEU A 64 -0.56 -4.09 -6.03
CA LEU A 64 -0.65 -3.95 -4.58
C LEU A 64 -1.97 -3.29 -4.15
N GLU A 65 -2.36 -2.18 -4.80
CA GLU A 65 -3.63 -1.50 -4.51
C GLU A 65 -4.84 -2.37 -4.84
N LYS A 66 -4.81 -3.11 -5.97
CA LYS A 66 -5.85 -4.10 -6.31
C LYS A 66 -6.02 -5.12 -5.19
N ARG A 67 -4.91 -5.63 -4.63
CA ARG A 67 -4.94 -6.59 -3.50
C ARG A 67 -5.56 -5.97 -2.24
N LEU A 68 -5.25 -4.72 -1.93
CA LEU A 68 -5.83 -4.00 -0.78
C LEU A 68 -7.33 -3.73 -0.97
N ILE A 69 -7.76 -3.38 -2.18
CA ILE A 69 -9.17 -3.16 -2.50
C ILE A 69 -9.96 -4.47 -2.40
N ALA A 70 -9.40 -5.56 -2.95
CA ALA A 70 -10.01 -6.89 -2.85
C ALA A 70 -10.18 -7.35 -1.39
N ARG A 71 -9.20 -7.03 -0.52
CA ARG A 71 -9.27 -7.32 0.92
C ARG A 71 -10.40 -6.58 1.64
N ALA A 72 -10.70 -5.35 1.24
CA ALA A 72 -11.74 -4.53 1.87
C ALA A 72 -13.16 -4.82 1.34
N SER A 73 -13.28 -5.67 0.32
CA SER A 73 -14.57 -6.10 -0.21
C SER A 73 -15.10 -7.29 0.62
N PRO A 74 -16.31 -7.21 1.19
CA PRO A 74 -16.87 -8.24 2.06
C PRO A 74 -17.21 -9.55 1.33
#